data_AF-A0A843FRU4-F1
#
_entry.id   AF-A0A843FRU4-F1
#
_cell.length_a   1.000
_cell.length_b   1.000
_cell.length_c   1.000
_cell.angle_alpha   90.00
_cell.angle_beta   90.00
_cell.angle_gamma   90.00
#
_symmetry.space_group_name_H-M   'P 1'
#
loop_
_entity.id
_entity.type
_entity.pdbx_description
1 polymer ?
#
loop_
_entity_poly.entity_id
_entity_poly.type
_entity_poly.pdbx_seq_one_letter_code
_entity_poly.pdbx_strand_id
1 'polypeptide(L)'
;MSDRKMNRIFTTRTPDKPGAFMRACKVIMDHSGNIVRVSYNKGINLFIEVNATEEQLNAIDKELADISYVDEAPPEPTVLVMNVRITDVPGALYPVLKIINEYNVNISYLNSSADMKGYQDFNIGMVVDNPGVSRKILDEVAELYALDVQDYNGNDRELDNTVFYIRLANGIQKLFRFDDGKVKQFITEASKVSAALTAKGEDPSKALENVKQIANYIAFNRDLNFRAKIQHIDVTADTTLHIIEPPCGSNMYILRNMDDLLFIDTGLGIYTDELLLELREMFPAFYSMNKRFLVTHADPDHCGLLSLLDDVEIIATAKTAERLYKRDDSYDGRRSPESLA
;
A
#
# COMPACT_ATOMS: atom_id res chain seq x y z
N MET A 1 -12.36 -36.03 -62.01
CA MET A 1 -13.32 -36.10 -60.88
C MET A 1 -13.52 -34.67 -60.42
N SER A 2 -14.75 -34.15 -60.41
CA SER A 2 -14.99 -32.82 -59.85
C SER A 2 -14.72 -32.90 -58.36
N ASP A 3 -13.76 -32.14 -57.85
CA ASP A 3 -13.52 -32.08 -56.41
C ASP A 3 -14.80 -31.64 -55.72
N ARG A 4 -15.29 -32.49 -54.81
CA ARG A 4 -16.54 -32.27 -54.11
C ARG A 4 -16.35 -31.08 -53.17
N LYS A 5 -17.04 -29.97 -53.45
CA LYS A 5 -17.08 -28.82 -52.55
C LYS A 5 -18.04 -29.06 -51.38
N MET A 6 -17.70 -28.51 -50.23
CA MET A 6 -18.52 -28.57 -49.02
C MET A 6 -18.45 -27.25 -48.25
N ASN A 7 -19.42 -27.01 -47.37
CA ASN A 7 -19.44 -25.85 -46.49
C ASN A 7 -18.75 -26.19 -45.16
N ARG A 8 -17.92 -25.28 -44.65
CA ARG A 8 -17.38 -25.32 -43.29
C ARG A 8 -17.53 -23.95 -42.65
N ILE A 9 -17.88 -23.95 -41.36
CA ILE A 9 -18.02 -22.73 -40.56
C ILE A 9 -16.70 -22.51 -39.83
N PHE A 10 -16.13 -21.32 -40.02
CA PHE A 10 -15.01 -20.79 -39.27
C PHE A 10 -15.53 -19.76 -38.28
N THR A 11 -15.07 -19.86 -37.03
CA THR A 11 -15.34 -18.88 -35.99
C THR A 11 -14.01 -18.26 -35.59
N THR A 12 -13.92 -16.94 -35.67
CA THR A 12 -12.72 -16.18 -35.29
C THR A 12 -13.12 -14.96 -34.49
N ARG A 13 -12.30 -14.57 -33.52
CA ARG A 13 -12.43 -13.27 -32.86
C ARG A 13 -11.83 -12.23 -33.82
N THR A 14 -12.33 -11.00 -33.84
CA THR A 14 -11.78 -9.96 -34.74
C THR A 14 -11.58 -8.66 -33.97
N PRO A 15 -10.42 -7.99 -34.09
CA PRO A 15 -10.16 -6.75 -33.38
C PRO A 15 -11.04 -5.64 -33.91
N ASP A 16 -11.40 -4.71 -33.04
CA ASP A 16 -12.13 -3.49 -33.39
C ASP A 16 -11.19 -2.47 -34.06
N LYS A 17 -10.65 -2.81 -35.24
CA LYS A 17 -9.80 -1.93 -36.06
C LYS A 17 -10.13 -2.03 -37.55
N PRO A 18 -9.97 -0.94 -38.32
CA PRO A 18 -10.20 -0.95 -39.77
C PRO A 18 -9.44 -2.08 -40.48
N GLY A 19 -10.11 -2.76 -41.41
CA GLY A 19 -9.53 -3.83 -42.22
C GLY A 19 -9.36 -5.20 -41.51
N ALA A 20 -9.86 -5.37 -40.28
CA ALA A 20 -9.82 -6.66 -39.59
C ALA A 20 -10.53 -7.79 -40.36
N PHE A 21 -11.75 -7.53 -40.82
CA PHE A 21 -12.51 -8.47 -41.65
C PHE A 21 -11.88 -8.68 -43.03
N MET A 22 -11.28 -7.63 -43.61
CA MET A 22 -10.59 -7.70 -44.91
C MET A 22 -9.47 -8.74 -44.92
N ARG A 23 -8.71 -8.89 -43.82
CA ARG A 23 -7.66 -9.90 -43.71
C ARG A 23 -8.23 -11.33 -43.73
N ALA A 24 -9.33 -11.58 -43.00
CA ALA A 24 -10.00 -12.89 -43.04
C ALA A 24 -10.53 -13.21 -44.44
N CYS A 25 -11.13 -12.22 -45.12
CA CYS A 25 -11.56 -12.38 -46.52
C CYS A 25 -10.39 -12.65 -47.47
N LYS A 26 -9.24 -12.02 -47.24
CA LYS A 26 -8.03 -12.24 -48.04
C LYS A 26 -7.53 -13.69 -47.95
N VAL A 27 -7.44 -14.24 -46.73
CA VAL A 27 -7.05 -15.66 -46.54
C VAL A 27 -8.00 -16.58 -47.30
N ILE A 28 -9.31 -16.37 -47.17
CA ILE A 28 -10.31 -17.19 -47.86
C ILE A 28 -10.19 -17.06 -49.40
N MET A 29 -9.95 -15.85 -49.90
CA MET A 29 -9.74 -15.56 -51.32
C MET A 29 -8.47 -16.23 -51.86
N ASP A 30 -7.36 -16.13 -51.14
CA ASP A 30 -6.05 -16.65 -51.55
C ASP A 30 -6.10 -18.20 -51.70
N HIS A 31 -6.96 -18.88 -50.93
CA HIS A 31 -7.24 -20.32 -51.04
C HIS A 31 -8.46 -20.67 -51.91
N SER A 32 -8.96 -19.71 -52.71
CA SER A 32 -10.11 -19.92 -53.62
C SER A 32 -11.40 -20.40 -52.94
N GLY A 33 -11.59 -20.08 -51.67
CA GLY A 33 -12.82 -20.33 -50.93
C GLY A 33 -13.90 -19.29 -51.22
N ASN A 34 -15.17 -19.70 -51.23
CA ASN A 34 -16.30 -18.80 -51.42
C ASN A 34 -17.09 -18.61 -50.11
N ILE A 35 -17.20 -17.38 -49.63
CA ILE A 35 -18.04 -17.07 -48.45
C ILE A 35 -19.51 -17.22 -48.84
N VAL A 36 -20.21 -18.18 -48.23
CA VAL A 36 -21.65 -18.41 -48.43
C VAL A 36 -22.50 -17.71 -47.38
N ARG A 37 -21.95 -17.51 -46.17
CA ARG A 37 -22.62 -16.76 -45.11
C ARG A 37 -21.60 -16.10 -44.20
N VAL A 38 -21.91 -14.89 -43.75
CA VAL A 38 -21.11 -14.18 -42.75
C VAL A 38 -22.02 -13.53 -41.72
N SER A 39 -21.58 -13.55 -40.46
CA SER A 39 -22.22 -12.81 -39.36
C SER A 39 -21.13 -12.22 -38.46
N TYR A 40 -21.27 -10.95 -38.12
CA TYR A 40 -20.35 -10.23 -37.25
C TYR A 40 -21.12 -9.55 -36.12
N ASN A 41 -20.66 -9.75 -34.89
CA ASN A 41 -21.11 -8.98 -33.73
C ASN A 41 -19.89 -8.36 -33.03
N LYS A 42 -19.96 -7.04 -32.80
CA LYS A 42 -18.87 -6.26 -32.21
C LYS A 42 -18.58 -6.79 -30.79
N GLY A 43 -17.34 -7.20 -30.54
CA GLY A 43 -16.88 -7.70 -29.23
C GLY A 43 -17.22 -9.15 -28.88
N ILE A 44 -17.76 -9.95 -29.81
CA ILE A 44 -18.06 -11.38 -29.56
C ILE A 44 -17.25 -12.27 -30.50
N ASN A 45 -17.71 -12.48 -31.74
CA ASN A 45 -17.09 -13.38 -32.71
C ASN A 45 -17.54 -13.02 -34.14
N LEU A 46 -16.65 -13.22 -35.10
CA LEU A 46 -16.92 -13.27 -36.54
C LEU A 46 -17.17 -14.73 -36.94
N PHE A 47 -18.30 -14.98 -37.58
CA PHE A 47 -18.68 -16.27 -38.15
C PHE A 47 -18.62 -16.19 -39.67
N ILE A 48 -17.88 -17.09 -40.30
CA ILE A 48 -17.77 -17.17 -41.75
C ILE A 48 -18.02 -18.61 -42.19
N GLU A 49 -19.05 -18.84 -42.97
CA GLU A 49 -19.29 -20.11 -43.65
C GLU A 49 -18.69 -20.04 -45.05
N VAL A 50 -17.81 -20.98 -45.37
CA VAL A 50 -17.05 -21.00 -46.62
C VAL A 50 -17.32 -22.30 -47.36
N ASN A 51 -17.58 -22.19 -48.66
CA ASN A 51 -17.69 -23.31 -49.60
C ASN A 51 -16.39 -23.46 -50.38
N ALA A 52 -15.69 -24.58 -50.22
CA ALA A 52 -14.46 -24.90 -50.93
C ALA A 52 -14.22 -26.42 -50.96
N THR A 53 -13.14 -26.89 -51.60
CA THR A 53 -12.71 -28.30 -51.49
C THR A 53 -12.14 -28.57 -50.10
N GLU A 54 -12.11 -29.82 -49.67
CA GLU A 54 -11.62 -30.18 -48.33
C GLU A 54 -10.15 -29.73 -48.09
N GLU A 55 -9.30 -29.84 -49.12
CA GLU A 55 -7.91 -29.37 -49.08
C GLU A 55 -7.83 -27.84 -48.88
N GLN A 56 -8.64 -27.08 -49.62
CA GLN A 56 -8.73 -25.62 -49.47
C GLN A 56 -9.25 -25.22 -48.10
N LEU A 57 -10.28 -25.91 -47.59
CA LEU A 57 -10.82 -25.64 -46.26
C LEU A 57 -9.81 -25.90 -45.15
N ASN A 58 -8.96 -26.93 -45.29
CA ASN A 58 -7.89 -27.21 -44.32
C ASN A 58 -6.77 -26.16 -44.38
N ALA A 59 -6.43 -25.67 -45.57
CA ALA A 59 -5.46 -24.58 -45.74
C ALA A 59 -5.99 -23.25 -45.15
N ILE A 60 -7.26 -22.94 -45.40
CA ILE A 60 -7.97 -21.79 -44.81
C ILE A 60 -8.01 -21.92 -43.29
N ASP A 61 -8.33 -23.09 -42.74
CA ASP A 61 -8.38 -23.32 -41.29
C ASP A 61 -7.03 -23.02 -40.62
N LYS A 62 -5.95 -23.53 -41.23
CA LYS A 62 -4.59 -23.34 -40.72
C LYS A 62 -4.20 -21.86 -40.74
N GLU A 63 -4.41 -21.16 -41.85
CA GLU A 63 -4.02 -19.76 -41.96
C GLU A 63 -4.93 -18.82 -41.15
N LEU A 64 -6.23 -19.12 -41.03
CA LEU A 64 -7.13 -18.42 -40.12
C LEU A 64 -6.78 -18.67 -38.64
N ALA A 65 -6.26 -19.85 -38.29
CA ALA A 65 -5.74 -20.14 -36.97
C ALA A 65 -4.42 -19.39 -36.68
N ASP A 66 -3.55 -19.23 -37.68
CA ASP A 66 -2.30 -18.47 -37.55
C ASP A 66 -2.57 -16.96 -37.40
N ILE A 67 -3.63 -16.45 -38.02
CA ILE A 67 -4.10 -15.07 -37.79
C ILE A 67 -5.16 -14.98 -36.69
N SER A 68 -5.40 -16.06 -35.92
CA SER A 68 -6.43 -16.13 -34.88
C SER A 68 -6.26 -14.97 -33.91
N TYR A 69 -7.07 -13.96 -34.13
CA TYR A 69 -7.02 -12.74 -33.36
C TYR A 69 -7.56 -13.06 -31.98
N VAL A 70 -6.66 -13.14 -31.02
CA VAL A 70 -7.06 -13.21 -29.62
C VAL A 70 -7.29 -11.79 -29.12
N ASP A 71 -8.53 -11.59 -28.67
CA ASP A 71 -9.02 -10.41 -27.97
C ASP A 71 -8.20 -10.12 -26.71
N GLU A 72 -8.02 -8.85 -26.42
CA GLU A 72 -8.57 -8.40 -25.14
C GLU A 72 -9.90 -7.74 -25.49
N ALA A 73 -11.01 -8.16 -24.86
CA ALA A 73 -12.08 -7.20 -24.66
C ALA A 73 -11.40 -5.95 -24.09
N PRO A 74 -11.72 -4.72 -24.56
CA PRO A 74 -11.11 -3.55 -23.94
C PRO A 74 -11.26 -3.75 -22.43
N PRO A 75 -10.13 -3.76 -21.67
CA PRO A 75 -10.18 -4.05 -20.26
C PRO A 75 -11.31 -3.23 -19.68
N GLU A 76 -12.15 -3.87 -18.87
CA GLU A 76 -13.26 -3.15 -18.23
C GLU A 76 -12.67 -1.87 -17.66
N PRO A 77 -13.19 -0.69 -18.02
CA PRO A 77 -12.55 0.54 -17.60
C PRO A 77 -12.53 0.59 -16.08
N THR A 78 -11.44 1.09 -15.52
CA THR A 78 -11.35 1.32 -14.09
C THR A 78 -12.33 2.43 -13.73
N VAL A 79 -13.29 2.10 -12.87
CA VAL A 79 -14.11 3.09 -12.18
C VAL A 79 -13.43 3.36 -10.85
N LEU A 80 -12.98 4.60 -10.65
CA LEU A 80 -12.26 5.02 -9.45
C LEU A 80 -12.93 6.26 -8.86
N VAL A 81 -13.25 6.19 -7.57
CA VAL A 81 -13.67 7.35 -6.78
C VAL A 81 -12.68 7.55 -5.65
N MET A 82 -11.99 8.68 -5.70
CA MET A 82 -11.03 9.08 -4.67
C MET A 82 -11.51 10.31 -3.91
N ASN A 83 -11.18 10.37 -2.63
CA ASN A 83 -11.37 11.52 -1.78
C ASN A 83 -9.99 12.14 -1.50
N VAL A 84 -9.81 13.42 -1.83
CA VAL A 84 -8.55 14.13 -1.65
C VAL A 84 -8.76 15.25 -0.64
N ARG A 85 -8.02 15.23 0.45
CA ARG A 85 -8.04 16.31 1.45
C ARG A 85 -7.09 17.42 1.05
N ILE A 86 -7.64 18.58 0.74
CA ILE A 86 -6.88 19.72 0.21
C ILE A 86 -7.04 20.92 1.16
N THR A 87 -5.93 21.54 1.55
CA THR A 87 -5.96 22.77 2.37
C THR A 87 -6.75 23.87 1.67
N ASP A 88 -7.58 24.60 2.42
CA ASP A 88 -8.45 25.63 1.86
C ASP A 88 -7.68 26.93 1.56
N VAL A 89 -6.90 26.90 0.48
CA VAL A 89 -6.14 28.04 -0.04
C VAL A 89 -6.36 28.20 -1.55
N PRO A 90 -6.26 29.44 -2.10
CA PRO A 90 -6.49 29.69 -3.50
C PRO A 90 -5.65 28.80 -4.42
N GLY A 91 -6.31 28.10 -5.35
CA GLY A 91 -5.64 27.27 -6.36
C GLY A 91 -5.19 25.88 -5.87
N ALA A 92 -5.47 25.49 -4.63
CA ALA A 92 -4.97 24.22 -4.07
C ALA A 92 -5.47 22.96 -4.80
N LEU A 93 -6.63 23.01 -5.47
CA LEU A 93 -7.14 21.92 -6.31
C LEU A 93 -6.36 21.76 -7.63
N TYR A 94 -5.74 22.83 -8.14
CA TYR A 94 -5.14 22.85 -9.48
C TYR A 94 -4.08 21.76 -9.71
N PRO A 95 -3.16 21.45 -8.78
CA PRO A 95 -2.19 20.36 -8.95
C PRO A 95 -2.84 19.00 -9.23
N VAL A 96 -3.95 18.67 -8.54
CA VAL A 96 -4.67 17.41 -8.75
C VAL A 96 -5.29 17.37 -10.15
N LEU A 97 -5.92 18.47 -10.58
CA LEU A 97 -6.50 18.57 -11.93
C LEU A 97 -5.42 18.50 -13.01
N LYS A 98 -4.24 19.07 -12.75
CA LYS A 98 -3.09 19.02 -13.66
C LYS A 98 -2.60 17.59 -13.87
N ILE A 99 -2.43 16.83 -12.79
CA ILE A 99 -2.05 15.40 -12.85
C ILE A 99 -3.06 14.62 -13.71
N ILE A 100 -4.35 14.74 -13.39
CA ILE A 100 -5.42 14.03 -14.13
C ILE A 100 -5.39 14.40 -15.62
N ASN A 101 -5.21 15.68 -15.95
CA ASN A 101 -5.14 16.16 -17.32
C ASN A 101 -3.87 15.69 -18.07
N GLU A 102 -2.72 15.60 -17.42
CA GLU A 102 -1.49 15.08 -18.02
C GLU A 102 -1.63 13.63 -18.50
N TYR A 103 -2.51 12.86 -17.86
CA TYR A 103 -2.88 11.51 -18.25
C TYR A 103 -4.03 11.42 -19.26
N ASN A 104 -4.56 12.56 -19.74
CA ASN A 104 -5.73 12.64 -20.63
C ASN A 104 -6.98 11.91 -20.08
N VAL A 105 -7.18 11.95 -18.75
CA VAL A 105 -8.35 11.35 -18.10
C VAL A 105 -9.44 12.40 -17.89
N ASN A 106 -10.69 12.05 -18.18
CA ASN A 106 -11.84 12.89 -17.89
C ASN A 106 -12.39 12.59 -16.49
N ILE A 107 -12.77 13.65 -15.78
CA ILE A 107 -13.47 13.55 -14.49
C ILE A 107 -14.95 13.32 -14.77
N SER A 108 -15.49 12.20 -14.30
CA SER A 108 -16.92 11.85 -14.43
C SER A 108 -17.75 12.47 -13.31
N TYR A 109 -17.13 12.74 -12.16
CA TYR A 109 -17.78 13.31 -10.98
C TYR A 109 -16.78 14.15 -10.18
N LEU A 110 -17.20 15.33 -9.74
CA LEU A 110 -16.44 16.16 -8.81
C LEU A 110 -17.39 16.85 -7.85
N ASN A 111 -17.19 16.65 -6.56
CA ASN A 111 -17.84 17.44 -5.53
C ASN A 111 -16.83 17.89 -4.48
N SER A 112 -17.17 18.98 -3.80
CA SER A 112 -16.61 19.32 -2.50
C SER A 112 -17.60 20.22 -1.76
N SER A 113 -17.49 20.26 -0.44
CA SER A 113 -18.23 21.19 0.40
C SER A 113 -17.25 21.89 1.33
N ALA A 114 -17.30 23.22 1.34
CA ALA A 114 -16.55 23.99 2.31
C ALA A 114 -17.05 23.67 3.72
N ASP A 115 -16.13 23.34 4.60
CA ASP A 115 -16.36 23.29 6.04
C ASP A 115 -15.30 24.13 6.76
N MET A 116 -15.59 24.55 7.99
CA MET A 116 -14.71 25.46 8.74
C MET A 116 -13.48 24.73 9.32
N LYS A 117 -13.02 23.64 8.69
CA LYS A 117 -11.89 22.83 9.19
C LYS A 117 -10.52 23.28 8.68
N GLY A 118 -10.47 24.27 7.78
CA GLY A 118 -9.23 24.74 7.15
C GLY A 118 -8.72 23.85 6.00
N TYR A 119 -9.50 22.83 5.65
CA TYR A 119 -9.31 21.98 4.48
C TYR A 119 -10.68 21.64 3.89
N GLN A 120 -10.71 21.15 2.65
CA GLN A 120 -11.90 20.62 2.02
C GLN A 120 -11.60 19.23 1.46
N ASP A 121 -12.57 18.34 1.61
CA ASP A 121 -12.51 17.00 1.03
C ASP A 121 -13.12 17.06 -0.38
N PHE A 122 -12.34 16.70 -1.41
CA PHE A 122 -12.77 16.66 -2.81
C PHE A 122 -13.02 15.21 -3.21
N ASN A 123 -14.27 14.87 -3.53
CA ASN A 123 -14.60 13.56 -4.10
C ASN A 123 -14.52 13.64 -5.62
N ILE A 124 -13.60 12.87 -6.19
CA ILE A 124 -13.28 12.86 -7.61
C ILE A 124 -13.54 11.45 -8.16
N GLY A 125 -14.54 11.33 -9.02
CA GLY A 125 -14.83 10.13 -9.78
C GLY A 125 -14.25 10.22 -11.19
N MET A 126 -13.67 9.11 -11.64
CA MET A 126 -13.11 8.99 -12.98
C MET A 126 -13.36 7.59 -13.56
N VAL A 127 -13.43 7.54 -14.88
CA VAL A 127 -13.47 6.30 -15.66
C VAL A 127 -12.19 6.29 -16.49
N VAL A 128 -11.35 5.29 -16.28
CA VAL A 128 -10.00 5.23 -16.85
C VAL A 128 -9.84 3.92 -17.63
N ASP A 129 -9.56 4.01 -18.92
CA ASP A 129 -9.46 2.83 -19.80
C ASP A 129 -8.27 1.93 -19.44
N ASN A 130 -7.20 2.50 -18.87
CA ASN A 130 -5.99 1.77 -18.51
C ASN A 130 -5.77 1.80 -16.97
N PRO A 131 -5.87 0.66 -16.27
CA PRO A 131 -5.64 0.60 -14.82
C PRO A 131 -4.28 1.11 -14.37
N GLY A 132 -3.24 0.95 -15.19
CA GLY A 132 -1.90 1.48 -14.92
C GLY A 132 -1.84 3.02 -14.90
N VAL A 133 -2.77 3.70 -15.58
CA VAL A 133 -2.92 5.15 -15.49
C VAL A 133 -3.58 5.54 -14.17
N SER A 134 -4.63 4.83 -13.75
CA SER A 134 -5.28 5.05 -12.45
C SER A 134 -4.28 4.94 -11.29
N ARG A 135 -3.39 3.94 -11.35
CA ARG A 135 -2.31 3.78 -10.37
C ARG A 135 -1.41 5.02 -10.31
N LYS A 136 -0.91 5.50 -11.44
CA LYS A 136 -0.04 6.68 -11.48
C LYS A 136 -0.71 7.93 -10.93
N ILE A 137 -2.00 8.12 -11.24
CA ILE A 137 -2.79 9.22 -10.68
C ILE A 137 -2.87 9.11 -9.15
N LEU A 138 -3.16 7.92 -8.61
CA LEU A 138 -3.21 7.70 -7.16
C LEU A 138 -1.85 7.96 -6.49
N ASP A 139 -0.77 7.43 -7.06
CA ASP A 139 0.60 7.62 -6.56
C ASP A 139 0.98 9.12 -6.53
N GLU A 140 0.81 9.85 -7.64
CA GLU A 140 1.17 11.27 -7.73
C GLU A 140 0.27 12.17 -6.87
N VAL A 141 -1.02 11.85 -6.73
CA VAL A 141 -1.92 12.62 -5.85
C VAL A 141 -1.58 12.37 -4.38
N ALA A 142 -1.25 11.13 -4.00
CA ALA A 142 -0.81 10.79 -2.64
C ALA A 142 0.53 11.47 -2.28
N GLU A 143 1.36 11.78 -3.27
CA GLU A 143 2.57 12.59 -3.07
C GLU A 143 2.29 14.07 -2.81
N LEU A 144 1.07 14.57 -3.01
CA LEU A 144 0.73 15.97 -2.75
C LEU A 144 -0.19 16.12 -1.54
N TYR A 145 -1.18 15.24 -1.42
CA TYR A 145 -2.28 15.38 -0.49
C TYR A 145 -2.62 14.05 0.18
N ALA A 146 -3.28 14.12 1.35
CA ALA A 146 -3.89 12.94 1.94
C ALA A 146 -5.04 12.46 1.03
N LEU A 147 -5.04 11.16 0.77
CA LEU A 147 -5.86 10.52 -0.25
C LEU A 147 -6.55 9.30 0.36
N ASP A 148 -7.84 9.11 0.04
CA ASP A 148 -8.58 7.90 0.34
C ASP A 148 -9.30 7.38 -0.91
N VAL A 149 -9.40 6.05 -1.04
CA VAL A 149 -10.07 5.41 -2.18
C VAL A 149 -11.45 4.94 -1.73
N GLN A 150 -12.46 5.73 -2.08
CA GLN A 150 -13.86 5.49 -1.70
C GLN A 150 -14.46 4.33 -2.47
N ASP A 151 -14.26 4.30 -3.79
CA ASP A 151 -14.81 3.25 -4.65
C ASP A 151 -13.80 2.85 -5.74
N TYR A 152 -13.77 1.55 -6.04
CA TYR A 152 -12.92 0.94 -7.04
C TYR A 152 -13.48 -0.44 -7.44
N ASN A 153 -13.60 -0.70 -8.74
CA ASN A 153 -14.21 -1.92 -9.28
C ASN A 153 -13.32 -3.19 -9.25
N GLY A 154 -12.07 -3.13 -8.77
CA GLY A 154 -11.25 -4.34 -8.55
C GLY A 154 -10.84 -5.08 -9.83
N ASN A 155 -10.67 -4.33 -10.93
CA ASN A 155 -10.42 -4.88 -12.26
C ASN A 155 -8.94 -5.17 -12.58
N ASP A 156 -8.00 -4.84 -11.69
CA ASP A 156 -6.55 -4.94 -11.94
C ASP A 156 -5.75 -5.21 -10.66
N ARG A 157 -4.85 -6.20 -10.73
CA ARG A 157 -4.09 -6.68 -9.58
C ARG A 157 -3.04 -5.68 -9.08
N GLU A 158 -2.42 -4.90 -9.96
CA GLU A 158 -1.43 -3.90 -9.52
C GLU A 158 -2.12 -2.71 -8.85
N LEU A 159 -3.27 -2.32 -9.38
CA LEU A 159 -4.12 -1.30 -8.80
C LEU A 159 -4.74 -1.76 -7.47
N ASP A 160 -5.12 -3.03 -7.34
CA ASP A 160 -5.57 -3.62 -6.06
C ASP A 160 -4.54 -3.39 -4.95
N ASN A 161 -3.24 -3.63 -5.24
CA ASN A 161 -2.17 -3.39 -4.27
C ASN A 161 -2.06 -1.92 -3.88
N THR A 162 -2.23 -1.02 -4.86
CA THR A 162 -2.21 0.43 -4.64
C THR A 162 -3.34 0.89 -3.74
N VAL A 163 -4.56 0.48 -4.07
CA VAL A 163 -5.75 0.76 -3.27
C VAL A 163 -5.63 0.15 -1.87
N PHE A 164 -5.03 -1.04 -1.75
CA PHE A 164 -4.83 -1.71 -0.47
C PHE A 164 -3.94 -0.90 0.47
N TYR A 165 -2.74 -0.48 0.04
CA TYR A 165 -1.86 0.23 0.97
C TYR A 165 -2.37 1.65 1.30
N ILE A 166 -3.11 2.31 0.39
CA ILE A 166 -3.75 3.60 0.69
C ILE A 166 -4.80 3.41 1.79
N ARG A 167 -5.67 2.42 1.64
CA ARG A 167 -6.69 2.08 2.66
C ARG A 167 -6.05 1.65 3.98
N LEU A 168 -4.95 0.90 3.93
CA LEU A 168 -4.17 0.54 5.11
C LEU A 168 -3.63 1.77 5.82
N ALA A 169 -3.00 2.70 5.10
CA ALA A 169 -2.45 3.93 5.65
C ALA A 169 -3.54 4.75 6.36
N ASN A 170 -4.71 4.90 5.73
CA ASN A 170 -5.86 5.60 6.31
C ASN A 170 -6.45 4.86 7.52
N GLY A 171 -6.42 3.52 7.52
CA GLY A 171 -6.78 2.71 8.68
C GLY A 171 -5.82 2.97 9.86
N ILE A 172 -4.52 2.93 9.61
CA ILE A 172 -3.48 3.22 10.60
C ILE A 172 -3.58 4.65 11.12
N GLN A 173 -3.88 5.62 10.24
CA GLN A 173 -4.15 7.01 10.64
C GLN A 173 -5.24 7.09 11.69
N LYS A 174 -6.36 6.38 11.48
CA LYS A 174 -7.49 6.38 12.41
C LYS A 174 -7.15 5.70 13.73
N LEU A 175 -6.39 4.60 13.68
CA LEU A 175 -5.97 3.87 14.88
C LEU A 175 -5.07 4.71 15.79
N PHE A 176 -4.15 5.49 15.22
CA PHE A 176 -3.11 6.18 16.00
C PHE A 176 -3.20 7.70 15.95
N ARG A 177 -4.20 8.26 15.26
CA ARG A 177 -4.42 9.70 15.06
C ARG A 177 -3.22 10.43 14.46
N PHE A 178 -2.54 9.78 13.50
CA PHE A 178 -1.41 10.39 12.81
C PHE A 178 -1.84 11.56 11.92
N ASP A 179 -0.95 12.53 11.76
CA ASP A 179 -1.15 13.63 10.82
C ASP A 179 -1.00 13.16 9.36
N ASP A 180 -1.50 13.98 8.44
CA ASP A 180 -1.52 13.68 7.02
C ASP A 180 -0.10 13.49 6.42
N GLY A 181 0.92 14.16 6.99
CA GLY A 181 2.31 14.00 6.57
C GLY A 181 2.85 12.60 6.88
N LYS A 182 2.52 12.04 8.05
CA LYS A 182 2.87 10.66 8.42
C LYS A 182 2.14 9.62 7.58
N VAL A 183 0.86 9.85 7.26
CA VAL A 183 0.10 8.96 6.37
C VAL A 183 0.73 8.92 4.99
N LYS A 184 1.06 10.08 4.43
CA LYS A 184 1.77 10.20 3.16
C LYS A 184 3.11 9.46 3.18
N GLN A 185 3.90 9.66 4.24
CA GLN A 185 5.17 8.93 4.41
C GLN A 185 4.95 7.41 4.41
N PHE A 186 3.93 6.92 5.13
CA PHE A 186 3.58 5.50 5.14
C PHE A 186 3.20 5.00 3.75
N ILE A 187 2.37 5.73 3.00
CA ILE A 187 1.97 5.37 1.63
C ILE A 187 3.21 5.25 0.74
N THR A 188 4.11 6.24 0.80
CA THR A 188 5.36 6.22 0.03
C THR A 188 6.22 4.99 0.35
N GLU A 189 6.41 4.67 1.63
CA GLU A 189 7.20 3.50 2.02
C GLU A 189 6.51 2.17 1.67
N ALA A 190 5.18 2.09 1.84
CA ALA A 190 4.41 0.91 1.46
C ALA A 190 4.44 0.66 -0.05
N SER A 191 4.42 1.72 -0.87
CA SER A 191 4.58 1.63 -2.33
C SER A 191 5.96 1.08 -2.71
N LYS A 192 7.04 1.57 -2.08
CA LYS A 192 8.41 1.05 -2.29
C LYS A 192 8.55 -0.42 -1.89
N VAL A 193 8.01 -0.80 -0.72
CA VAL A 193 8.00 -2.19 -0.26
C VAL A 193 7.23 -3.07 -1.24
N SER A 194 6.07 -2.60 -1.71
CA SER A 194 5.26 -3.34 -2.69
C SER A 194 6.02 -3.56 -3.98
N ALA A 195 6.66 -2.53 -4.53
CA ALA A 195 7.48 -2.64 -5.74
C ALA A 195 8.65 -3.62 -5.55
N ALA A 196 9.34 -3.57 -4.41
CA ALA A 196 10.46 -4.45 -4.10
C ALA A 196 10.04 -5.93 -3.97
N LEU A 197 8.87 -6.20 -3.39
CA LEU A 197 8.32 -7.55 -3.28
C LEU A 197 7.85 -8.08 -4.63
N THR A 198 7.14 -7.26 -5.41
CA THR A 198 6.72 -7.63 -6.77
C THR A 198 7.92 -7.95 -7.67
N ALA A 199 9.01 -7.17 -7.57
CA ALA A 199 10.24 -7.44 -8.32
C ALA A 199 10.88 -8.80 -7.99
N LYS A 200 10.61 -9.35 -6.79
CA LYS A 200 11.05 -10.68 -6.36
C LYS A 200 10.04 -11.79 -6.70
N GLY A 201 8.90 -11.45 -7.30
CA GLY A 201 7.79 -12.38 -7.53
C GLY A 201 6.99 -12.72 -6.26
N GLU A 202 7.14 -11.92 -5.20
CA GLU A 202 6.38 -12.06 -3.97
C GLU A 202 5.09 -11.23 -4.02
N ASP A 203 4.09 -11.64 -3.24
CA ASP A 203 2.80 -10.93 -3.15
C ASP A 203 2.84 -9.87 -2.03
N PRO A 204 2.81 -8.56 -2.36
CA PRO A 204 2.85 -7.50 -1.36
C PRO A 204 1.70 -7.54 -0.35
N SER A 205 0.53 -8.04 -0.77
CA SER A 205 -0.67 -8.07 0.07
C SER A 205 -0.46 -8.84 1.37
N LYS A 206 0.33 -9.92 1.34
CA LYS A 206 0.64 -10.71 2.54
C LYS A 206 1.46 -9.92 3.55
N ALA A 207 2.49 -9.22 3.08
CA ALA A 207 3.34 -8.43 3.96
C ALA A 207 2.57 -7.26 4.58
N LEU A 208 1.77 -6.57 3.77
CA LEU A 208 0.98 -5.44 4.24
C LEU A 208 -0.20 -5.86 5.13
N GLU A 209 -0.80 -7.04 4.92
CA GLU A 209 -1.80 -7.59 5.83
C GLU A 209 -1.19 -7.94 7.20
N ASN A 210 0.05 -8.44 7.24
CA ASN A 210 0.75 -8.62 8.52
C ASN A 210 0.97 -7.28 9.25
N VAL A 211 1.35 -6.23 8.52
CA VAL A 211 1.46 -4.87 9.09
C VAL A 211 0.12 -4.41 9.66
N LYS A 212 -0.98 -4.63 8.93
CA LYS A 212 -2.34 -4.33 9.41
C LYS A 212 -2.69 -5.10 10.68
N GLN A 213 -2.37 -6.39 10.76
CA GLN A 213 -2.65 -7.20 11.95
C GLN A 213 -1.86 -6.69 13.16
N ILE A 214 -0.56 -6.39 12.98
CA ILE A 214 0.29 -5.83 14.03
C ILE A 214 -0.25 -4.46 14.49
N ALA A 215 -0.60 -3.57 13.56
CA ALA A 215 -1.16 -2.26 13.89
C ALA A 215 -2.46 -2.37 14.71
N ASN A 216 -3.39 -3.24 14.30
CA ASN A 216 -4.62 -3.47 15.06
C ASN A 216 -4.34 -4.09 16.42
N TYR A 217 -3.40 -5.03 16.51
CA TYR A 217 -3.03 -5.67 17.77
C TYR A 217 -2.41 -4.66 18.75
N ILE A 218 -1.52 -3.78 18.26
CA ILE A 218 -0.95 -2.70 19.06
C ILE A 218 -2.05 -1.75 19.53
N ALA A 219 -2.88 -1.24 18.61
CA ALA A 219 -3.95 -0.32 18.96
C ALA A 219 -4.95 -0.90 19.96
N PHE A 220 -5.29 -2.19 19.83
CA PHE A 220 -6.21 -2.88 20.72
C PHE A 220 -5.68 -2.97 22.16
N ASN A 221 -4.37 -3.15 22.34
CA ASN A 221 -3.74 -3.35 23.64
C ASN A 221 -3.26 -2.05 24.30
N ARG A 222 -3.79 -0.89 23.87
CA ARG A 222 -3.54 0.40 24.53
C ARG A 222 -4.52 0.65 25.68
N ASP A 223 -4.23 1.68 26.47
CA ASP A 223 -5.07 2.18 27.54
C ASP A 223 -5.48 1.05 28.51
N LEU A 224 -6.78 0.91 28.80
CA LEU A 224 -7.32 -0.09 29.73
C LEU A 224 -7.14 -1.55 29.29
N ASN A 225 -6.80 -1.78 28.02
CA ASN A 225 -6.53 -3.11 27.49
C ASN A 225 -5.06 -3.49 27.61
N PHE A 226 -4.18 -2.56 27.97
CA PHE A 226 -2.78 -2.86 28.22
C PHE A 226 -2.66 -3.80 29.41
N ARG A 227 -2.08 -4.98 29.17
CA ARG A 227 -1.89 -6.03 30.18
C ARG A 227 -0.49 -6.59 30.05
N ALA A 228 0.47 -5.93 30.70
CA ALA A 228 1.81 -6.47 30.80
C ALA A 228 1.86 -7.65 31.76
N LYS A 229 2.65 -8.66 31.42
CA LYS A 229 3.00 -9.73 32.36
C LYS A 229 4.26 -9.31 33.12
N ILE A 230 4.13 -9.20 34.43
CA ILE A 230 5.22 -8.77 35.31
C ILE A 230 5.72 -9.95 36.13
N GLN A 231 7.05 -10.12 36.16
CA GLN A 231 7.73 -11.14 36.94
C GLN A 231 8.86 -10.52 37.76
N HIS A 232 9.16 -11.14 38.90
CA HIS A 232 10.24 -10.74 39.78
C HIS A 232 11.13 -11.94 40.09
N ILE A 233 12.44 -11.75 40.01
CA ILE A 233 13.43 -12.77 40.31
C ILE A 233 14.48 -12.12 41.22
N ASP A 234 14.63 -12.63 42.43
CA ASP A 234 15.73 -12.23 43.32
C ASP A 234 17.03 -12.83 42.79
N VAL A 235 17.93 -11.96 42.33
CA VAL A 235 19.23 -12.37 41.78
C VAL A 235 20.25 -12.50 42.90
N THR A 236 20.19 -11.59 43.88
CA THR A 236 20.96 -11.62 45.12
C THR A 236 20.07 -11.14 46.28
N ALA A 237 20.61 -11.05 47.50
CA ALA A 237 19.88 -10.51 48.65
C ALA A 237 19.45 -9.05 48.47
N ASP A 238 20.21 -8.26 47.70
CA ASP A 238 20.00 -6.81 47.53
C ASP A 238 19.55 -6.43 46.11
N THR A 239 19.50 -7.40 45.19
CA THR A 239 19.21 -7.15 43.77
C THR A 239 18.04 -8.02 43.29
N THR A 240 17.00 -7.34 42.81
CA THR A 240 15.84 -7.98 42.19
C THR A 240 15.78 -7.61 40.70
N LEU A 241 15.60 -8.61 39.85
CA LEU A 241 15.28 -8.44 38.43
C LEU A 241 13.76 -8.37 38.27
N HIS A 242 13.28 -7.26 37.73
CA HIS A 242 11.90 -7.10 37.29
C HIS A 242 11.84 -7.31 35.78
N ILE A 243 10.91 -8.15 35.33
CA ILE A 243 10.68 -8.42 33.90
C ILE A 243 9.27 -7.93 33.58
N ILE A 244 9.16 -7.01 32.63
CA ILE A 244 7.89 -6.49 32.12
C ILE A 244 7.77 -6.96 30.68
N GLU A 245 6.75 -7.77 30.41
CA GLU A 245 6.46 -8.31 29.08
C GLU A 245 5.15 -7.69 28.56
N PRO A 246 5.22 -6.62 27.74
CA PRO A 246 4.04 -6.03 27.12
C PRO A 246 3.35 -7.02 26.17
N PRO A 247 2.04 -6.83 25.88
CA PRO A 247 1.28 -7.74 25.03
C PRO A 247 1.83 -7.85 23.60
N CYS A 248 2.49 -6.82 23.08
CA CYS A 248 3.05 -6.81 21.72
C CYS A 248 4.55 -7.09 21.63
N GLY A 249 5.13 -7.73 22.66
CA GLY A 249 6.56 -7.94 22.77
C GLY A 249 7.26 -6.73 23.38
N SER A 250 8.54 -6.53 23.03
CA SER A 250 9.32 -5.36 23.51
C SER A 250 9.56 -5.41 25.02
N ASN A 251 10.00 -6.58 25.49
CA ASN A 251 10.24 -6.84 26.90
C ASN A 251 11.25 -5.86 27.49
N MET A 252 10.97 -5.42 28.70
CA MET A 252 11.83 -4.54 29.48
C MET A 252 12.30 -5.30 30.71
N TYR A 253 13.59 -5.17 31.00
CA TYR A 253 14.19 -5.78 32.17
C TYR A 253 14.77 -4.68 33.05
N ILE A 254 14.52 -4.76 34.36
CA ILE A 254 14.96 -3.73 35.31
C ILE A 254 15.65 -4.41 36.47
N LEU A 255 16.94 -4.18 36.62
CA LEU A 255 17.68 -4.57 37.81
C LEU A 255 17.53 -3.47 38.85
N ARG A 256 16.91 -3.78 39.98
CA ARG A 256 16.79 -2.88 41.12
C ARG A 256 17.78 -3.30 42.20
N ASN A 257 18.54 -2.33 42.71
CA ASN A 257 19.31 -2.46 43.94
C ASN A 257 19.08 -1.20 44.78
N MET A 258 18.43 -1.33 45.94
CA MET A 258 17.99 -0.19 46.76
C MET A 258 17.22 0.87 45.93
N ASP A 259 17.81 2.07 45.77
CA ASP A 259 17.26 3.23 45.05
C ASP A 259 17.81 3.37 43.62
N ASP A 260 18.63 2.41 43.17
CA ASP A 260 19.19 2.36 41.82
C ASP A 260 18.39 1.42 40.92
N LEU A 261 18.05 1.90 39.72
CA LEU A 261 17.40 1.14 38.66
C LEU A 261 18.31 1.11 37.41
N LEU A 262 18.64 -0.10 36.96
CA LEU A 262 19.25 -0.32 35.66
C LEU A 262 18.21 -0.93 34.73
N PHE A 263 17.74 -0.13 33.78
CA PHE A 263 16.88 -0.56 32.69
C PHE A 263 17.73 -1.24 31.61
N ILE A 264 17.24 -2.35 31.07
CA ILE A 264 17.77 -3.01 29.88
C ILE A 264 16.64 -2.98 28.86
N ASP A 265 16.85 -2.16 27.83
CA ASP A 265 15.84 -1.71 26.88
C ASP A 265 14.63 -1.03 27.55
N THR A 266 13.78 -0.42 26.73
CA THR A 266 12.70 0.46 27.19
C THR A 266 11.39 0.28 26.42
N GLY A 267 11.24 -0.83 25.72
CA GLY A 267 9.99 -1.20 25.05
C GLY A 267 9.59 -0.29 23.87
N LEU A 268 8.32 -0.39 23.47
CA LEU A 268 7.71 0.42 22.40
C LEU A 268 7.18 1.75 22.93
N GLY A 269 7.60 2.86 22.30
CA GLY A 269 7.20 4.21 22.74
C GLY A 269 5.70 4.50 22.66
N ILE A 270 4.93 3.72 21.88
CA ILE A 270 3.48 3.87 21.81
C ILE A 270 2.75 3.46 23.10
N TYR A 271 3.41 2.67 23.96
CA TYR A 271 2.91 2.26 25.28
C TYR A 271 3.51 3.05 26.42
N THR A 272 4.06 4.22 26.11
CA THR A 272 4.73 5.07 27.10
C THR A 272 3.88 5.31 28.34
N ASP A 273 2.64 5.75 28.15
CA ASP A 273 1.78 6.17 29.25
C ASP A 273 1.41 4.96 30.11
N GLU A 274 1.08 3.85 29.46
CA GLU A 274 0.74 2.58 30.11
C GLU A 274 1.93 2.00 30.88
N LEU A 275 3.13 2.01 30.29
CA LEU A 275 4.36 1.56 30.95
C LEU A 275 4.71 2.46 32.15
N LEU A 276 4.55 3.77 32.04
CA LEU A 276 4.81 4.69 33.15
C LEU A 276 3.88 4.44 34.35
N LEU A 277 2.64 4.03 34.11
CA LEU A 277 1.73 3.62 35.18
C LEU A 277 2.26 2.38 35.91
N GLU A 278 2.60 1.32 35.18
CA GLU A 278 3.17 0.09 35.74
C GLU A 278 4.45 0.37 36.53
N LEU A 279 5.35 1.19 35.98
CA LEU A 279 6.61 1.56 36.64
C LEU A 279 6.39 2.31 37.96
N ARG A 280 5.39 3.20 38.01
CA ARG A 280 5.07 3.96 39.24
C ARG A 280 4.39 3.09 40.30
N GLU A 281 3.64 2.07 39.89
CA GLU A 281 3.08 1.09 40.82
C GLU A 281 4.17 0.18 41.39
N MET A 282 5.10 -0.30 40.55
CA MET A 282 6.22 -1.14 40.96
C MET A 282 7.25 -0.38 41.80
N PHE A 283 7.48 0.90 41.49
CA PHE A 283 8.48 1.75 42.13
C PHE A 283 7.79 3.04 42.62
N PRO A 284 7.22 3.09 43.83
CA PRO A 284 6.48 4.26 44.32
C PRO A 284 7.31 5.56 44.36
N ALA A 285 8.63 5.45 44.51
CA ALA A 285 9.57 6.58 44.47
C ALA A 285 10.24 6.74 43.09
N PHE A 286 9.62 6.24 42.02
CA PHE A 286 10.21 6.12 40.68
C PHE A 286 10.98 7.37 40.24
N TYR A 287 10.38 8.56 40.36
CA TYR A 287 10.99 9.81 39.91
C TYR A 287 12.27 10.20 40.68
N SER A 288 12.39 9.86 41.97
CA SER A 288 13.57 10.17 42.78
C SER A 288 14.66 9.08 42.75
N MET A 289 14.36 7.90 42.22
CA MET A 289 15.34 6.82 42.07
C MET A 289 16.37 7.15 41.00
N ASN A 290 17.61 6.69 41.19
CA ASN A 290 18.66 6.81 40.19
C ASN A 290 18.38 5.84 39.05
N LYS A 291 18.53 6.30 37.80
CA LYS A 291 18.21 5.50 36.62
C LYS A 291 19.37 5.48 35.65
N ARG A 292 19.70 4.29 35.16
CA ARG A 292 20.62 4.07 34.04
C ARG A 292 19.96 3.16 33.02
N PHE A 293 20.30 3.34 31.76
CA PHE A 293 19.71 2.61 30.66
C PHE A 293 20.77 1.89 29.87
N LEU A 294 20.66 0.58 29.76
CA LEU A 294 21.44 -0.23 28.84
C LEU A 294 20.58 -0.54 27.62
N VAL A 295 20.98 -0.03 26.45
CA VAL A 295 20.24 -0.25 25.21
C VAL A 295 20.97 -1.30 24.38
N THR A 296 20.30 -2.42 24.12
CA THR A 296 20.86 -3.53 23.35
C THR A 296 21.08 -3.13 21.88
N HIS A 297 20.07 -2.51 21.27
CA HIS A 297 20.13 -1.94 19.93
C HIS A 297 19.08 -0.85 19.69
N ALA A 298 19.27 -0.05 18.65
CA ALA A 298 18.51 1.17 18.39
C ALA A 298 17.12 0.96 17.73
N ASP A 299 16.64 -0.28 17.60
CA ASP A 299 15.32 -0.51 17.00
C ASP A 299 14.20 0.05 17.89
N PRO A 300 13.08 0.54 17.31
CA PRO A 300 12.11 1.38 18.01
C PRO A 300 11.42 0.67 19.18
N ASP A 301 11.40 -0.65 19.15
CA ASP A 301 10.83 -1.54 20.15
C ASP A 301 11.73 -1.78 21.37
N HIS A 302 12.92 -1.19 21.40
CA HIS A 302 13.84 -1.26 22.54
C HIS A 302 14.14 0.12 23.17
N CYS A 303 13.66 1.20 22.54
CA CYS A 303 14.10 2.56 22.83
C CYS A 303 12.95 3.50 23.23
N GLY A 304 11.75 2.94 23.48
CA GLY A 304 10.50 3.68 23.60
C GLY A 304 10.45 4.74 24.70
N LEU A 305 11.00 4.46 25.89
CA LEU A 305 10.96 5.42 27.01
C LEU A 305 12.16 6.40 27.03
N LEU A 306 13.16 6.22 26.16
CA LEU A 306 14.35 7.06 26.19
C LEU A 306 14.05 8.54 25.92
N SER A 307 13.03 8.84 25.13
CA SER A 307 12.66 10.22 24.77
C SER A 307 11.94 11.00 25.88
N LEU A 308 11.66 10.38 27.02
CA LEU A 308 10.85 10.97 28.10
C LEU A 308 11.68 11.33 29.33
N LEU A 309 12.96 11.00 29.32
CA LEU A 309 13.81 11.07 30.50
C LEU A 309 14.96 12.02 30.22
N ASP A 310 14.95 13.14 30.94
CA ASP A 310 16.01 14.13 30.91
C ASP A 310 17.18 13.67 31.81
N ASP A 311 18.41 14.02 31.41
CA ASP A 311 19.63 13.87 32.21
C ASP A 311 19.91 12.43 32.72
N VAL A 312 19.61 11.40 31.92
CA VAL A 312 19.89 9.99 32.24
C VAL A 312 21.13 9.46 31.54
N GLU A 313 21.87 8.59 32.22
CA GLU A 313 22.99 7.86 31.61
C GLU A 313 22.48 6.73 30.72
N ILE A 314 22.87 6.76 29.44
CA ILE A 314 22.58 5.71 28.45
C ILE A 314 23.88 4.99 28.09
N ILE A 315 23.93 3.70 28.40
CA ILE A 315 25.00 2.76 28.08
C ILE A 315 24.60 2.01 26.80
N ALA A 316 25.37 2.22 25.73
CA ALA A 316 25.16 1.55 24.46
C ALA A 316 26.48 1.33 23.73
N THR A 317 26.51 0.43 22.75
CA THR A 317 27.66 0.36 21.84
C THR A 317 27.76 1.63 21.00
N ALA A 318 28.96 1.99 20.51
CA ALA A 318 29.14 3.15 19.64
C ALA A 318 28.21 3.11 18.40
N LYS A 319 28.00 1.92 17.83
CA LYS A 319 27.09 1.71 16.69
C LYS A 319 25.63 1.93 17.06
N THR A 320 25.21 1.48 18.25
CA THR A 320 23.85 1.71 18.75
C THR A 320 23.63 3.20 19.03
N ALA A 321 24.58 3.84 19.71
CA ALA A 321 24.53 5.28 19.99
C ALA A 321 24.41 6.10 18.70
N GLU A 322 25.26 5.85 17.70
CA GLU A 322 25.19 6.54 16.40
C GLU A 322 23.80 6.42 15.75
N ARG A 323 23.16 5.24 15.82
CA ARG A 323 21.82 5.03 15.25
C ARG A 323 20.71 5.70 16.05
N LEU A 324 20.84 5.80 17.36
CA LEU A 324 19.92 6.56 18.20
C LEU A 324 19.95 8.05 17.83
N TYR A 325 21.14 8.62 17.68
CA TYR A 325 21.31 10.04 17.32
C TYR A 325 20.98 10.35 15.85
N LYS A 326 21.35 9.48 14.90
CA LYS A 326 21.03 9.70 13.47
C LYS A 326 19.55 9.59 13.13
N ARG A 327 18.74 8.98 14.00
CA ARG A 327 17.29 8.87 13.76
C ARG A 327 16.59 10.22 13.77
N ASP A 328 17.11 11.18 14.53
CA ASP A 328 16.53 12.54 14.63
C ASP A 328 16.65 13.30 13.29
N ASP A 329 17.75 13.13 12.54
CA ASP A 329 17.95 13.81 11.25
C ASP A 329 17.08 13.23 10.11
N SER A 330 16.59 11.99 10.25
CA SER A 330 15.65 11.39 9.30
C SER A 330 14.19 11.69 9.62
N TYR A 331 13.95 12.39 10.73
CA TYR A 331 12.63 12.62 11.31
C TYR A 331 12.45 14.05 11.84
N ASP A 332 13.06 15.07 11.22
CA ASP A 332 12.65 16.45 11.46
C ASP A 332 12.63 17.30 10.19
N GLY A 333 11.49 17.94 9.98
CA GLY A 333 11.39 19.14 9.18
C GLY A 333 12.14 20.26 9.87
N ARG A 334 13.43 20.40 9.55
CA ARG A 334 14.27 21.58 9.80
C ARG A 334 14.21 22.13 11.23
N ARG A 335 15.23 21.81 12.02
CA ARG A 335 16.04 22.85 12.69
C ARG A 335 17.53 22.54 12.54
N SER A 336 18.25 23.53 12.01
CA SER A 336 19.70 23.52 11.84
C SER A 336 20.42 23.61 13.20
N PRO A 337 21.58 22.93 13.36
CA PRO A 337 22.40 23.02 14.55
C PRO A 337 23.31 24.26 14.48
N GLU A 338 22.83 25.40 14.97
CA GLU A 338 23.67 26.53 15.37
C GLU A 338 23.09 27.18 16.63
N SER A 339 23.36 26.59 17.80
CA SER A 339 23.52 27.33 19.07
C SER A 339 23.81 26.38 20.24
N LEU A 340 25.06 25.91 20.35
CA LEU A 340 25.65 25.55 21.63
C LEU A 340 27.13 25.96 21.59
N ALA A 341 27.35 27.22 21.93
CA ALA A 341 28.57 27.74 22.52
C ALA A 341 28.28 28.06 23.99
#